data_AF-C4RGZ4-F1
#
_entry.id   AF-C4RGZ4-F1
#
_cell.length_a   1.000
_cell.length_b   1.000
_cell.length_c   1.000
_cell.angle_alpha   90.00
_cell.angle_beta   90.00
_cell.angle_gamma   90.00
#
_symmetry.space_group_name_H-M   'P 1'
#
loop_
_entity.id
_entity.type
_entity.pdbx_description
1 polymer ?
#
loop_
_entity_poly.entity_id
_entity_poly.type
_entity_poly.pdbx_seq_one_letter_code
_entity_poly.pdbx_strand_id
1 'polypeptide(L)'
;MPVDLNDTAARLGVPVEDVERVHRLAGDLPSAPLPAKADAPALLDRLAVRPDDAAEIMAGWPDPGSPLWPPELRWLLDRSIALVRADLGGYGWLSPGPALPRERGPAWRHLYVYAYLALVGVVTGYHREHGIAEAVSWVTLADLGRNLAIDRRMHREGWPVMQSWLTLHARGGIYELGRLQHHRGGGAIDLHIPDSGPMTPEAVAASLDEARAFFPRHFPDE
;
A
#
# COMPACT_ATOMS: atom_id res chain seq x y z
N MET A 1 -6.54 -20.77 19.67
CA MET A 1 -5.52 -20.54 20.72
C MET A 1 -5.02 -19.13 20.58
N PRO A 2 -4.74 -18.41 21.69
CA PRO A 2 -4.12 -17.09 21.61
C PRO A 2 -2.78 -17.22 20.87
N VAL A 3 -2.48 -16.24 20.01
CA VAL A 3 -1.22 -16.19 19.25
C VAL A 3 -0.08 -15.89 20.23
N ASP A 4 0.97 -16.70 20.20
CA ASP A 4 2.20 -16.40 20.92
C ASP A 4 3.00 -15.36 20.11
N LEU A 5 2.97 -14.10 20.57
CA LEU A 5 3.60 -12.99 19.85
C LEU A 5 5.13 -13.08 19.87
N ASN A 6 5.73 -13.69 20.91
CA ASN A 6 7.18 -13.87 20.99
C ASN A 6 7.65 -14.94 20.00
N ASP A 7 6.97 -16.09 19.97
CA ASP A 7 7.25 -17.14 18.98
C ASP A 7 6.98 -16.65 17.56
N THR A 8 5.91 -15.89 17.36
CA THR A 8 5.60 -15.25 16.07
C THR A 8 6.72 -14.32 15.62
N ALA A 9 7.19 -13.42 16.48
CA ALA A 9 8.29 -12.51 16.19
C ALA A 9 9.59 -13.25 15.89
N ALA A 10 9.92 -14.28 16.68
CA ALA A 10 11.11 -15.10 16.47
C ALA A 10 11.07 -15.85 15.12
N ARG A 11 9.92 -16.43 14.76
CA ARG A 11 9.72 -17.10 13.46
C ARG A 11 9.76 -16.12 12.30
N LEU A 12 9.25 -14.91 12.49
CA LEU A 12 9.33 -13.82 11.53
C LEU A 12 10.75 -13.24 11.40
N GLY A 13 11.60 -13.40 12.43
CA GLY A 13 12.92 -12.79 12.46
C GLY A 13 12.84 -11.26 12.58
N VAL A 14 11.87 -10.76 13.34
CA VAL A 14 11.59 -9.33 13.51
C VAL A 14 11.47 -8.97 15.00
N PRO A 15 11.59 -7.68 15.39
CA PRO A 15 11.38 -7.25 16.76
C PRO A 15 9.98 -7.59 17.27
N VAL A 16 9.87 -8.04 18.53
CA VAL A 16 8.59 -8.41 19.13
C VAL A 16 7.67 -7.20 19.30
N GLU A 17 8.24 -6.02 19.53
CA GLU A 17 7.53 -4.76 19.71
C GLU A 17 6.71 -4.39 18.45
N ASP A 18 7.22 -4.72 17.26
CA ASP A 18 6.49 -4.51 16.01
C ASP A 18 5.30 -5.46 15.88
N VAL A 19 5.47 -6.73 16.27
CA VAL A 19 4.40 -7.74 16.28
C VAL A 19 3.33 -7.38 17.30
N GLU A 20 3.72 -6.94 18.49
CA GLU A 20 2.80 -6.45 19.53
C GLU A 20 2.04 -5.21 19.07
N ARG A 21 2.71 -4.27 18.39
CA ARG A 21 2.06 -3.08 17.83
C ARG A 21 1.01 -3.47 16.80
N VAL A 22 1.36 -4.34 15.84
CA VAL A 22 0.41 -4.82 14.83
C VAL A 22 -0.76 -5.53 15.49
N HIS A 23 -0.50 -6.44 16.43
CA HIS A 23 -1.54 -7.16 17.15
C HIS A 23 -2.49 -6.22 17.91
N ARG A 24 -1.95 -5.22 18.61
CA ARG A 24 -2.72 -4.26 19.40
C ARG A 24 -3.58 -3.33 18.54
N LEU A 25 -3.01 -2.80 17.45
CA LEU A 25 -3.71 -1.86 16.57
C LEU A 25 -4.72 -2.56 15.65
N ALA A 26 -4.42 -3.78 15.20
CA ALA A 26 -5.37 -4.59 14.45
C ALA A 26 -6.47 -5.16 15.35
N GLY A 27 -6.13 -5.66 16.54
CA GLY A 27 -7.06 -6.32 17.44
C GLY A 27 -7.89 -7.41 16.73
N ASP A 28 -9.21 -7.32 16.92
CA ASP A 28 -10.22 -8.16 16.23
C ASP A 28 -10.86 -7.45 15.02
N LEU A 29 -10.25 -6.36 14.53
CA LEU A 29 -10.77 -5.62 13.40
C LEU A 29 -10.74 -6.47 12.12
N PRO A 30 -11.71 -6.28 11.21
CA PRO A 30 -11.84 -7.12 10.04
C PRO A 30 -10.71 -6.87 9.04
N SER A 31 -10.09 -7.95 8.58
CA SER A 31 -9.21 -7.94 7.40
C SER A 31 -10.02 -7.82 6.09
N ALA A 32 -9.36 -7.85 4.94
CA ALA A 32 -9.97 -7.87 3.61
C ALA A 32 -9.39 -9.02 2.77
N PRO A 33 -10.19 -9.69 1.93
CA PRO A 33 -9.69 -10.76 1.08
C PRO A 33 -8.79 -10.19 -0.01
N LEU A 34 -7.82 -10.99 -0.44
CA LEU A 34 -7.09 -10.71 -1.67
C LEU A 34 -8.00 -10.80 -2.89
N PRO A 35 -7.68 -10.10 -3.98
CA PRO A 35 -8.32 -10.34 -5.26
C PRO A 35 -8.15 -11.80 -5.67
N ALA A 36 -9.05 -12.30 -6.52
CA ALA A 36 -8.87 -13.64 -7.08
C ALA A 36 -7.55 -13.69 -7.85
N LYS A 37 -6.78 -14.78 -7.69
CA LYS A 37 -5.47 -14.94 -8.33
C LYS A 37 -5.54 -14.76 -9.86
N ALA A 38 -6.65 -15.17 -10.47
CA ALA A 38 -6.89 -15.04 -11.91
C ALA A 38 -6.98 -13.57 -12.37
N ASP A 39 -7.45 -12.67 -11.50
CA ASP A 39 -7.61 -11.24 -11.80
C ASP A 39 -6.33 -10.44 -11.48
N ALA A 40 -5.43 -11.01 -10.68
CA ALA A 40 -4.23 -10.35 -10.20
C ALA A 40 -3.32 -9.80 -11.32
N PRO A 41 -3.08 -10.50 -12.45
CA PRO A 41 -2.25 -9.94 -13.52
C PRO A 41 -2.79 -8.63 -14.10
N ALA A 42 -4.11 -8.55 -14.34
CA ALA A 42 -4.74 -7.35 -14.87
C ALA A 42 -4.72 -6.20 -13.83
N LEU A 43 -4.91 -6.54 -12.55
CA LEU A 43 -4.80 -5.56 -11.48
C LEU A 43 -3.36 -5.01 -11.34
N LEU A 44 -2.36 -5.89 -11.38
CA LEU A 44 -0.95 -5.50 -11.28
C LEU A 44 -0.53 -4.58 -12.44
N ASP A 45 -0.97 -4.89 -13.66
CA ASP A 45 -0.77 -4.02 -14.84
C ASP A 45 -1.40 -2.64 -14.63
N ARG A 46 -2.65 -2.60 -14.14
CA ARG A 46 -3.35 -1.34 -13.82
C ARG A 46 -2.67 -0.53 -12.72
N LEU A 47 -1.96 -1.17 -11.81
CA LEU A 47 -1.13 -0.55 -10.77
C LEU A 47 0.29 -0.22 -11.25
N ALA A 48 0.53 -0.28 -12.56
CA ALA A 48 1.81 -0.01 -13.22
C ALA A 48 2.99 -0.86 -12.72
N VAL A 49 2.70 -2.06 -12.20
CA VAL A 49 3.74 -3.01 -11.76
C VAL A 49 4.44 -3.59 -12.98
N ARG A 50 5.77 -3.54 -13.01
CA ARG A 50 6.55 -4.04 -14.15
C ARG A 50 6.44 -5.57 -14.27
N PRO A 51 6.59 -6.14 -15.49
CA PRO A 51 6.44 -7.58 -15.72
C PRO A 51 7.29 -8.47 -14.81
N ASP A 52 8.55 -8.10 -14.54
CA ASP A 52 9.43 -8.87 -13.66
C ASP A 52 8.93 -8.89 -12.22
N ASP A 53 8.50 -7.74 -11.71
CA ASP A 53 7.93 -7.61 -10.36
C ASP A 53 6.60 -8.37 -10.26
N ALA A 54 5.75 -8.25 -11.28
CA ALA A 54 4.49 -8.98 -11.36
C ALA A 54 4.72 -10.50 -11.37
N ALA A 55 5.73 -10.99 -12.12
CA ALA A 55 6.08 -12.40 -12.14
C ALA A 55 6.53 -12.90 -10.76
N GLU A 56 7.35 -12.13 -10.03
CA GLU A 56 7.76 -12.48 -8.67
C GLU A 56 6.59 -12.48 -7.67
N ILE A 57 5.68 -11.50 -7.77
CA ILE A 57 4.45 -11.45 -6.96
C ILE A 57 3.56 -12.67 -7.27
N MET A 58 3.39 -13.03 -8.53
CA MET A 58 2.59 -14.19 -8.91
C MET A 58 3.23 -15.52 -8.46
N ALA A 59 4.56 -15.61 -8.46
CA ALA A 59 5.29 -16.77 -7.94
C ALA A 59 5.20 -16.88 -6.41
N GLY A 60 5.11 -15.76 -5.70
CA GLY A 60 4.97 -15.69 -4.25
C GLY A 60 3.54 -15.73 -3.72
N TRP A 61 2.53 -15.93 -4.58
CA TRP A 61 1.12 -15.75 -4.22
C TRP A 61 0.69 -16.59 -3.00
N PRO A 62 -0.12 -16.06 -2.07
CA PRO A 62 -0.55 -16.71 -0.82
C PRO A 62 -1.59 -17.82 -1.00
N ASP A 63 -1.38 -18.73 -1.94
CA ASP A 63 -2.28 -19.86 -2.19
C ASP A 63 -2.52 -20.69 -0.92
N PRO A 64 -3.75 -21.20 -0.70
CA PRO A 64 -4.03 -22.13 0.39
C PRO A 64 -3.07 -23.32 0.38
N GLY A 65 -2.46 -23.63 1.53
CA GLY A 65 -1.50 -24.73 1.65
C GLY A 65 -0.11 -24.48 1.06
N SER A 66 0.15 -23.29 0.48
CA SER A 66 1.49 -22.94 -0.02
C SER A 66 2.53 -22.99 1.11
N PRO A 67 3.66 -23.70 0.92
CA PRO A 67 4.74 -23.77 1.90
C PRO A 67 5.52 -22.45 2.02
N LEU A 68 5.36 -21.52 1.07
CA LEU A 68 5.97 -20.18 1.13
C LEU A 68 5.35 -19.30 2.23
N TRP A 69 4.18 -19.70 2.73
CA TRP A 69 3.36 -18.92 3.66
C TRP A 69 3.14 -19.68 4.97
N PRO A 70 4.15 -19.66 5.87
CA PRO A 70 3.99 -20.22 7.20
C PRO A 70 2.88 -19.49 7.98
N PRO A 71 2.32 -20.11 9.03
CA PRO A 71 1.19 -19.56 9.78
C PRO A 71 1.42 -18.12 10.26
N GLU A 72 2.64 -17.79 10.70
CA GLU A 72 3.00 -16.48 11.24
C GLU A 72 3.02 -15.39 10.16
N LEU A 73 3.46 -15.74 8.94
CA LEU A 73 3.46 -14.82 7.80
C LEU A 73 2.01 -14.55 7.33
N ARG A 74 1.16 -15.59 7.34
CA ARG A 74 -0.28 -15.43 7.04
C ARG A 74 -0.98 -14.58 8.09
N TRP A 75 -0.68 -14.82 9.36
CA TRP A 75 -1.18 -14.01 10.47
C TRP A 75 -0.75 -12.55 10.31
N LEU A 76 0.52 -12.29 10.00
CA LEU A 76 1.02 -10.93 9.82
C LEU A 76 0.33 -10.24 8.64
N LEU A 77 0.18 -10.91 7.49
CA LEU A 77 -0.53 -10.35 6.35
C LEU A 77 -1.96 -9.95 6.72
N ASP A 78 -2.70 -10.88 7.34
CA ASP A 78 -4.09 -10.65 7.72
C ASP A 78 -4.24 -9.46 8.69
N ARG A 79 -3.39 -9.41 9.73
CA ARG A 79 -3.41 -8.32 10.72
C ARG A 79 -2.91 -7.00 10.16
N SER A 80 -1.94 -7.01 9.25
CA SER A 80 -1.48 -5.79 8.55
C SER A 80 -2.61 -5.20 7.70
N ILE A 81 -3.37 -6.03 6.98
CA ILE A 81 -4.54 -5.58 6.21
C ILE A 81 -5.60 -4.99 7.14
N ALA A 82 -5.93 -5.68 8.24
CA ALA A 82 -6.92 -5.19 9.21
C ALA A 82 -6.52 -3.84 9.82
N LEU A 83 -5.25 -3.71 10.23
CA LEU A 83 -4.68 -2.48 10.78
C LEU A 83 -4.79 -1.32 9.80
N VAL A 84 -4.39 -1.50 8.54
CA VAL A 84 -4.43 -0.41 7.55
C VAL A 84 -5.87 -0.08 7.15
N ARG A 85 -6.73 -1.10 7.03
CA ARG A 85 -8.15 -0.92 6.74
C ARG A 85 -8.88 -0.13 7.82
N ALA A 86 -8.53 -0.36 9.08
CA ALA A 86 -9.15 0.31 10.22
C ALA A 86 -8.98 1.83 10.18
N ASP A 87 -7.92 2.31 9.53
CA ASP A 87 -7.59 3.72 9.40
C ASP A 87 -7.91 4.26 7.99
N LEU A 88 -8.95 3.71 7.34
CA LEU A 88 -9.44 4.23 6.06
C LEU A 88 -9.85 5.71 6.20
N GLY A 89 -9.37 6.55 5.29
CA GLY A 89 -9.48 8.00 5.36
C GLY A 89 -8.41 8.67 6.23
N GLY A 90 -7.59 7.89 6.94
CA GLY A 90 -6.45 8.37 7.71
C GLY A 90 -5.30 8.85 6.81
N TYR A 91 -4.73 9.99 7.19
CA TYR A 91 -3.64 10.65 6.47
C TYR A 91 -2.34 10.74 7.30
N GLY A 92 -2.32 10.23 8.53
CA GLY A 92 -1.06 10.09 9.27
C GLY A 92 -0.16 9.01 8.67
N TRP A 93 1.16 9.15 8.83
CA TRP A 93 2.10 8.06 8.51
C TRP A 93 1.76 6.82 9.33
N LEU A 94 1.54 5.68 8.67
CA LEU A 94 1.17 4.43 9.31
C LEU A 94 2.00 3.29 8.78
N SER A 95 2.82 2.69 9.66
CA SER A 95 3.56 1.48 9.32
C SER A 95 2.63 0.25 9.35
N PRO A 96 2.52 -0.51 8.25
CA PRO A 96 1.65 -1.70 8.18
C PRO A 96 2.18 -2.87 9.02
N GLY A 97 3.48 -2.88 9.34
CA GLY A 97 4.12 -3.95 10.11
C GLY A 97 5.65 -3.81 10.15
N PRO A 98 6.39 -4.83 10.64
CA PRO A 98 7.85 -4.83 10.70
C PRO A 98 8.49 -4.88 9.30
N ALA A 99 9.75 -4.46 9.20
CA ALA A 99 10.57 -4.80 8.03
C ALA A 99 10.91 -6.29 8.06
N LEU A 100 10.61 -7.01 6.97
CA LEU A 100 10.83 -8.46 6.89
C LEU A 100 12.18 -8.80 6.24
N PRO A 101 12.82 -9.94 6.58
CA PRO A 101 14.09 -10.34 5.97
C PRO A 101 13.91 -10.71 4.48
N ARG A 102 14.61 -10.02 3.59
CA ARG A 102 14.40 -10.12 2.13
C ARG A 102 14.83 -11.46 1.54
N GLU A 103 15.85 -12.06 2.14
CA GLU A 103 16.46 -13.32 1.72
C GLU A 103 15.56 -14.54 1.92
N ARG A 104 14.43 -14.39 2.62
CA ARG A 104 13.45 -15.47 2.85
C ARG A 104 12.51 -15.73 1.67
N GLY A 105 12.66 -14.96 0.59
CA GLY A 105 12.03 -15.22 -0.70
C GLY A 105 10.75 -14.40 -1.00
N PRO A 106 10.10 -14.67 -2.14
CA PRO A 106 9.09 -13.77 -2.71
C PRO A 106 7.87 -13.49 -1.83
N ALA A 107 7.43 -14.45 -1.00
CA ALA A 107 6.30 -14.25 -0.08
C ALA A 107 6.61 -13.20 1.00
N TRP A 108 7.82 -13.25 1.57
CA TRP A 108 8.30 -12.28 2.54
C TRP A 108 8.56 -10.93 1.89
N ARG A 109 9.15 -10.95 0.68
CA ARG A 109 9.43 -9.75 -0.10
C ARG A 109 8.21 -8.90 -0.40
N HIS A 110 7.12 -9.55 -0.76
CA HIS A 110 5.94 -8.87 -1.27
C HIS A 110 4.78 -8.85 -0.27
N LEU A 111 4.99 -9.18 1.02
CA LEU A 111 3.91 -9.23 2.01
C LEU A 111 3.01 -7.98 1.98
N TYR A 112 3.62 -6.80 1.97
CA TYR A 112 2.87 -5.54 1.94
C TYR A 112 2.30 -5.18 0.57
N VAL A 113 2.80 -5.80 -0.50
CA VAL A 113 2.13 -5.72 -1.82
C VAL A 113 0.81 -6.48 -1.77
N TYR A 114 0.77 -7.69 -1.22
CA TYR A 114 -0.50 -8.41 -1.04
C TYR A 114 -1.46 -7.62 -0.13
N ALA A 115 -0.95 -7.04 0.96
CA ALA A 115 -1.78 -6.18 1.81
C ALA A 115 -2.37 -4.99 1.04
N TYR A 116 -1.58 -4.37 0.17
CA TYR A 116 -2.04 -3.30 -0.72
C TYR A 116 -3.13 -3.80 -1.69
N LEU A 117 -2.91 -4.94 -2.36
CA LEU A 117 -3.87 -5.53 -3.30
C LEU A 117 -5.22 -5.85 -2.65
N ALA A 118 -5.21 -6.36 -1.40
CA ALA A 118 -6.43 -6.60 -0.64
C ALA A 118 -7.25 -5.32 -0.37
N LEU A 119 -6.57 -4.17 -0.31
CA LEU A 119 -7.19 -2.88 0.02
C LEU A 119 -7.57 -2.05 -1.21
N VAL A 120 -7.16 -2.42 -2.43
CA VAL A 120 -7.53 -1.69 -3.65
C VAL A 120 -9.05 -1.56 -3.80
N GLY A 121 -9.78 -2.65 -3.61
CA GLY A 121 -11.26 -2.63 -3.67
C GLY A 121 -11.89 -1.76 -2.56
N VAL A 122 -11.27 -1.75 -1.38
CA VAL A 122 -11.73 -0.95 -0.23
C VAL A 122 -11.56 0.54 -0.52
N VAL A 123 -10.36 0.94 -0.93
CA VAL A 123 -10.02 2.36 -1.13
C VAL A 123 -10.67 2.95 -2.38
N THR A 124 -10.82 2.18 -3.45
CA THR A 124 -11.59 2.63 -4.63
C THR A 124 -13.08 2.79 -4.32
N GLY A 125 -13.62 1.99 -3.39
CA GLY A 125 -14.95 2.21 -2.82
C GLY A 125 -15.05 3.55 -2.07
N TYR A 126 -14.09 3.80 -1.17
CA TYR A 126 -13.97 5.05 -0.44
C TYR A 126 -13.83 6.27 -1.37
N HIS A 127 -12.98 6.19 -2.40
CA HIS A 127 -12.83 7.25 -3.40
C HIS A 127 -14.15 7.54 -4.12
N ARG A 128 -14.90 6.51 -4.52
CA ARG A 128 -16.21 6.67 -5.16
C ARG A 128 -17.22 7.34 -4.24
N GLU A 129 -17.23 6.99 -2.95
CA GLU A 129 -18.09 7.62 -1.94
C GLU A 129 -17.78 9.12 -1.76
N HIS A 130 -16.52 9.51 -1.93
CA HIS A 130 -16.09 10.92 -1.95
C HIS A 130 -16.27 11.58 -3.33
N GLY A 131 -16.81 10.87 -4.33
CA GLY A 131 -17.02 11.39 -5.67
C GLY A 131 -15.74 11.60 -6.48
N ILE A 132 -14.64 10.95 -6.10
CA ILE A 132 -13.35 11.05 -6.78
C ILE A 132 -13.42 10.28 -8.10
N ALA A 133 -12.90 10.89 -9.18
CA ALA A 133 -12.86 10.27 -10.49
C ALA A 133 -12.04 8.98 -10.49
N GLU A 134 -12.50 7.97 -11.24
CA GLU A 134 -11.82 6.69 -11.35
C GLU A 134 -10.37 6.87 -11.84
N ALA A 135 -10.14 7.75 -12.82
CA ALA A 135 -8.79 8.03 -13.34
C ALA A 135 -7.83 8.52 -12.24
N VAL A 136 -8.28 9.43 -11.36
CA VAL A 136 -7.50 9.94 -10.22
C VAL A 136 -7.18 8.81 -9.23
N SER A 137 -8.16 7.93 -8.98
CA SER A 137 -7.94 6.77 -8.11
C SER A 137 -6.83 5.86 -8.64
N TRP A 138 -6.86 5.50 -9.92
CA TRP A 138 -5.89 4.55 -10.47
C TRP A 138 -4.51 5.15 -10.68
N VAL A 139 -4.40 6.42 -11.10
CA VAL A 139 -3.08 7.06 -11.21
C VAL A 139 -2.43 7.21 -9.84
N THR A 140 -3.22 7.49 -8.80
CA THR A 140 -2.76 7.50 -7.41
C THR A 140 -2.26 6.12 -6.98
N LEU A 141 -3.07 5.07 -7.19
CA LEU A 141 -2.72 3.71 -6.75
C LEU A 141 -1.55 3.09 -7.54
N ALA A 142 -1.27 3.60 -8.75
CA ALA A 142 -0.13 3.17 -9.57
C ALA A 142 1.24 3.52 -8.95
N ASP A 143 1.29 4.27 -7.84
CA ASP A 143 2.53 4.50 -7.10
C ASP A 143 3.17 3.21 -6.58
N LEU A 144 2.38 2.14 -6.40
CA LEU A 144 2.89 0.80 -6.09
C LEU A 144 3.96 0.37 -7.11
N GLY A 145 3.64 0.43 -8.41
CA GLY A 145 4.56 0.03 -9.47
C GLY A 145 5.83 0.88 -9.49
N ARG A 146 5.72 2.19 -9.25
CA ARG A 146 6.89 3.08 -9.13
C ARG A 146 7.77 2.73 -7.94
N ASN A 147 7.19 2.39 -6.79
CA ASN A 147 7.93 2.02 -5.59
C ASN A 147 8.76 0.74 -5.81
N LEU A 148 8.16 -0.29 -6.42
CA LEU A 148 8.85 -1.54 -6.76
C LEU A 148 9.97 -1.31 -7.80
N ALA A 149 9.69 -0.49 -8.83
CA ALA A 149 10.69 -0.16 -9.85
C ALA A 149 11.92 0.58 -9.30
N ILE A 150 11.74 1.42 -8.27
CA ILE A 150 12.85 2.10 -7.59
C ILE A 150 13.77 1.09 -6.91
N ASP A 151 13.22 0.14 -6.15
CA ASP A 151 14.04 -0.91 -5.52
C ASP A 151 14.74 -1.76 -6.58
N ARG A 152 14.08 -2.05 -7.71
CA ARG A 152 14.70 -2.83 -8.79
C ARG A 152 15.88 -2.12 -9.41
N ARG A 153 15.79 -0.80 -9.55
CA ARG A 153 16.90 0.03 -10.04
C ARG A 153 18.07 0.07 -9.03
N MET A 154 17.78 0.08 -7.73
CA MET A 154 18.81 0.25 -6.68
C MET A 154 19.44 -1.07 -6.22
N HIS A 155 18.65 -2.12 -6.08
CA HIS A 155 19.01 -3.39 -5.46
C HIS A 155 18.79 -4.61 -6.37
N ARG A 156 18.25 -4.42 -7.58
CA ARG A 156 17.92 -5.48 -8.56
C ARG A 156 16.79 -6.42 -8.12
N GLU A 157 15.95 -5.99 -7.18
CA GLU A 157 14.79 -6.71 -6.65
C GLU A 157 13.52 -5.85 -6.68
N GLY A 158 12.33 -6.43 -6.54
CA GLY A 158 11.07 -5.67 -6.41
C GLY A 158 10.58 -5.54 -4.97
N TRP A 159 11.23 -4.75 -4.10
CA TRP A 159 10.78 -4.58 -2.72
C TRP A 159 9.96 -3.28 -2.50
N PRO A 160 8.86 -3.29 -1.71
CA PRO A 160 8.15 -2.07 -1.32
C PRO A 160 8.93 -1.32 -0.23
N VAL A 161 9.96 -0.55 -0.62
CA VAL A 161 10.91 0.12 0.30
C VAL A 161 10.21 1.10 1.23
N MET A 162 9.14 1.73 0.75
CA MET A 162 8.37 2.71 1.50
C MET A 162 6.99 2.18 1.88
N GLN A 163 6.94 1.06 2.60
CA GLN A 163 5.67 0.44 3.01
C GLN A 163 4.71 1.41 3.73
N SER A 164 5.21 2.32 4.57
CA SER A 164 4.39 3.33 5.28
C SER A 164 3.87 4.43 4.35
N TRP A 165 4.53 4.67 3.21
CA TRP A 165 4.08 5.62 2.19
C TRP A 165 2.93 5.02 1.38
N LEU A 166 3.05 3.74 1.02
CA LEU A 166 2.01 3.02 0.31
C LEU A 166 0.71 2.89 1.12
N THR A 167 0.77 2.92 2.46
CA THR A 167 -0.47 2.95 3.26
C THR A 167 -1.26 4.24 3.10
N LEU A 168 -0.66 5.40 2.77
CA LEU A 168 -1.41 6.63 2.48
C LEU A 168 -2.32 6.44 1.26
N HIS A 169 -1.82 5.75 0.23
CA HIS A 169 -2.55 5.45 -0.99
C HIS A 169 -3.68 4.46 -0.72
N ALA A 170 -3.40 3.38 0.03
CA ALA A 170 -4.38 2.36 0.38
C ALA A 170 -5.45 2.82 1.38
N ARG A 171 -5.28 4.01 2.00
CA ARG A 171 -6.25 4.63 2.92
C ARG A 171 -6.96 5.85 2.34
N GLY A 172 -6.62 6.30 1.12
CA GLY A 172 -7.20 7.54 0.56
C GLY A 172 -6.72 8.81 1.26
N GLY A 173 -5.49 8.79 1.79
CA GLY A 173 -4.82 9.94 2.41
C GLY A 173 -4.05 10.80 1.41
N ILE A 174 -3.81 10.32 0.19
CA ILE A 174 -3.02 11.01 -0.83
C ILE A 174 -3.63 10.84 -2.22
N TYR A 175 -3.46 11.84 -3.09
CA TYR A 175 -3.99 11.87 -4.46
C TYR A 175 -2.97 12.42 -5.44
N GLU A 176 -2.73 11.72 -6.54
CA GLU A 176 -1.94 12.23 -7.67
C GLU A 176 -2.84 13.04 -8.60
N LEU A 177 -2.57 14.34 -8.69
CA LEU A 177 -3.34 15.32 -9.46
C LEU A 177 -2.38 16.01 -10.43
N GLY A 178 -2.30 15.54 -11.67
CA GLY A 178 -1.30 15.99 -12.62
C GLY A 178 0.12 15.57 -12.22
N ARG A 179 1.03 16.54 -12.03
CA ARG A 179 2.46 16.26 -11.79
C ARG A 179 2.81 15.94 -10.34
N LEU A 180 2.03 16.41 -9.38
CA LEU A 180 2.29 16.28 -7.94
C LEU A 180 1.32 15.30 -7.29
N GLN A 181 1.77 14.73 -6.19
CA GLN A 181 0.93 14.02 -5.24
C GLN A 181 0.60 14.97 -4.08
N HIS A 182 -0.67 14.99 -3.72
CA HIS A 182 -1.24 15.88 -2.71
C HIS A 182 -1.75 15.03 -1.55
N HIS A 183 -1.10 15.19 -0.41
CA HIS A 183 -1.35 14.46 0.81
C HIS A 183 -2.22 15.32 1.73
N ARG A 184 -3.37 14.77 2.12
CA ARG A 184 -4.29 15.37 3.10
C ARG A 184 -3.58 15.65 4.43
N GLY A 185 -3.98 16.70 5.11
CA GLY A 185 -3.36 17.12 6.36
C GLY A 185 -4.32 17.91 7.22
N GLY A 186 -4.06 18.00 8.52
CA GLY A 186 -4.94 18.68 9.46
C GLY A 186 -4.89 20.21 9.39
N GLY A 187 -5.13 20.80 8.20
CA GLY A 187 -5.13 22.25 7.94
C GLY A 187 -4.18 22.72 6.84
N ALA A 188 -3.48 21.81 6.17
CA ALA A 188 -2.66 22.09 5.00
C ALA A 188 -2.52 20.82 4.13
N ILE A 189 -2.33 21.00 2.83
CA ILE A 189 -2.08 19.91 1.89
C ILE A 189 -0.57 19.80 1.65
N ASP A 190 -0.01 18.66 2.02
CA ASP A 190 1.39 18.32 1.80
C ASP A 190 1.64 17.93 0.33
N LEU A 191 2.79 18.32 -0.21
CA LEU A 191 3.14 18.10 -1.61
C LEU A 191 4.29 17.11 -1.75
N HIS A 192 4.13 16.16 -2.67
CA HIS A 192 5.13 15.16 -2.99
C HIS A 192 5.33 15.05 -4.49
N ILE A 193 6.53 14.61 -4.87
CA ILE A 193 6.98 14.54 -6.26
C ILE A 193 7.23 13.07 -6.61
N PRO A 194 6.33 12.43 -7.37
CA PRO A 194 6.60 11.09 -7.88
C PRO A 194 7.71 11.10 -8.95
N ASP A 195 8.43 9.98 -9.09
CA ASP A 195 9.41 9.71 -10.16
C ASP A 195 8.67 9.42 -11.48
N SER A 196 7.98 10.44 -12.01
CA SER A 196 7.08 10.35 -13.18
C SER A 196 7.45 11.31 -14.32
N GLY A 197 8.66 11.89 -14.30
CA GLY A 197 9.19 12.74 -15.37
C GLY A 197 9.66 14.13 -14.91
N PRO A 198 9.88 15.09 -15.83
CA PRO A 198 10.36 16.42 -15.47
C PRO A 198 9.33 17.23 -14.67
N MET A 199 9.80 18.21 -13.90
CA MET A 199 8.97 19.15 -13.15
C MET A 199 9.02 20.52 -13.82
N THR A 200 8.23 20.73 -14.87
CA THR A 200 8.14 22.06 -15.49
C THR A 200 7.26 22.98 -14.62
N PRO A 201 7.51 24.30 -14.63
CA PRO A 201 6.67 25.25 -13.91
C PRO A 201 5.18 25.14 -14.25
N GLU A 202 4.85 24.89 -15.52
CA GLU A 202 3.48 24.78 -16.01
C GLU A 202 2.79 23.52 -15.46
N ALA A 203 3.50 22.39 -15.42
CA ALA A 203 2.96 21.14 -14.89
C ALA A 203 2.73 21.23 -13.38
N VAL A 204 3.63 21.92 -12.66
CA VAL A 204 3.47 22.23 -11.23
C VAL A 204 2.26 23.16 -11.02
N ALA A 205 2.14 24.24 -11.78
CA ALA A 205 1.02 25.18 -11.66
C ALA A 205 -0.33 24.48 -11.91
N ALA A 206 -0.43 23.69 -12.99
CA ALA A 206 -1.65 22.95 -13.32
C ALA A 206 -2.04 21.95 -12.21
N SER A 207 -1.05 21.26 -11.65
CA SER A 207 -1.23 20.33 -10.53
C SER A 207 -1.79 21.02 -9.28
N LEU A 208 -1.26 22.20 -8.95
CA LEU A 208 -1.74 23.02 -7.83
C LEU A 208 -3.16 23.57 -8.06
N ASP A 209 -3.47 23.99 -9.29
CA ASP A 209 -4.81 24.46 -9.65
C ASP A 209 -5.86 23.34 -9.58
N GLU A 210 -5.49 22.13 -10.01
CA GLU A 210 -6.33 20.94 -9.86
C GLU A 210 -6.61 20.64 -8.38
N ALA A 211 -5.58 20.67 -7.52
CA ALA A 211 -5.75 20.50 -6.08
C ALA A 211 -6.68 21.54 -5.43
N ARG A 212 -6.58 22.81 -5.83
CA ARG A 212 -7.47 23.89 -5.33
C ARG A 212 -8.94 23.65 -5.65
N ALA A 213 -9.24 22.97 -6.75
CA ALA A 213 -10.60 22.57 -7.09
C ALA A 213 -11.00 21.24 -6.44
N PHE A 214 -10.05 20.31 -6.31
CA PHE A 214 -10.26 18.95 -5.84
C PHE A 214 -10.61 18.89 -4.34
N PHE A 215 -9.76 19.44 -3.46
CA PHE A 215 -9.92 19.25 -2.01
C PHE A 215 -11.22 19.86 -1.47
N PRO A 216 -11.59 21.13 -1.78
CA PRO A 216 -12.85 21.69 -1.28
C PRO A 216 -14.10 20.94 -1.76
N ARG A 217 -14.02 20.23 -2.90
CA ARG A 217 -15.13 19.46 -3.46
C ARG A 217 -15.27 18.09 -2.79
N HIS A 218 -14.16 17.41 -2.55
CA HIS A 218 -14.16 16.00 -2.12
C HIS A 218 -13.88 15.83 -0.62
N PHE A 219 -13.22 16.80 0.00
CA PHE A 219 -12.82 16.84 1.41
C PHE A 219 -13.03 18.27 1.96
N PRO A 220 -14.28 18.72 2.13
CA PRO A 220 -14.58 20.11 2.48
C PRO A 220 -14.10 20.56 3.87
N ASP A 221 -13.71 19.61 4.72
CA ASP A 221 -13.20 19.86 6.08
C ASP A 221 -11.66 20.05 6.12
N GLU A 222 -10.98 19.93 4.97
CA GLU A 222 -9.52 20.16 4.83
C GLU A 222 -9.15 21.63 4.57
#